data_AF-A0A1G1FYP9-F1
#
_entry.id   AF-A0A1G1FYP9-F1
#
_cell.length_a   1.000
_cell.length_b   1.000
_cell.length_c   1.000
_cell.angle_alpha   90.00
_cell.angle_beta   90.00
_cell.angle_gamma   90.00
#
_symmetry.space_group_name_H-M   'P 1'
#
loop_
_entity.id
_entity.type
_entity.pdbx_description
1 polymer ?
#
loop_
_entity_poly.entity_id
_entity_poly.type
_entity_poly.pdbx_seq_one_letter_code
_entity_poly.pdbx_strand_id
1 'polypeptide(L)'
;MKYQVLEAFKVRTSQGEMEPQPGQVITLPHDKAIRLLNEGKITPIERVAYKVYSEILQAYLWIVDTDQDMHSLRSQEVSEAIYTADEIRKLKGGEKDSLKAIHQVKEVFEDSHVDEVIKKRS
;
A
#
# COMPACT_ATOMS: atom_id res chain seq x y z
N MET A 1 4.94 -2.89 10.07
CA MET A 1 3.47 -2.89 9.94
C MET A 1 2.84 -3.31 11.25
N LYS A 2 1.66 -2.74 11.53
CA LYS A 2 0.83 -3.13 12.68
C LYS A 2 -0.27 -4.06 12.20
N TYR A 3 -0.51 -5.11 12.98
CA TYR A 3 -1.51 -6.13 12.72
C TYR A 3 -2.42 -6.29 13.94
N GLN A 4 -3.70 -6.54 13.70
CA GLN A 4 -4.67 -6.91 14.70
C GLN A 4 -4.78 -8.41 14.71
N VAL A 5 -4.68 -8.97 15.89
CA VAL A 5 -4.83 -10.40 16.12
C VAL A 5 -6.30 -10.75 16.00
N LEU A 6 -6.62 -11.73 15.16
CA LEU A 6 -7.97 -12.27 14.99
C LEU A 6 -8.16 -13.54 15.83
N GLU A 7 -7.10 -14.35 15.93
CA GLU A 7 -7.10 -15.61 16.67
C GLU A 7 -5.85 -15.70 17.56
N ALA A 8 -5.96 -16.28 18.74
CA ALA A 8 -4.83 -16.45 19.64
C ALA A 8 -3.78 -17.40 19.03
N PHE A 9 -2.50 -17.05 19.12
CA PHE A 9 -1.41 -17.92 18.67
C PHE A 9 -0.17 -17.76 19.54
N LYS A 10 0.64 -18.82 19.67
CA LYS A 10 1.92 -18.73 20.39
C LYS A 10 3.01 -18.24 19.45
N VAL A 11 3.70 -17.18 19.86
CA VAL A 11 4.87 -16.65 19.16
C VAL A 11 6.05 -16.54 20.11
N ARG A 12 7.22 -16.94 19.63
CA ARG A 12 8.46 -16.80 20.39
C ARG A 12 9.11 -15.48 20.02
N THR A 13 9.17 -14.57 20.97
CA THR A 13 9.82 -13.26 20.85
C THR A 13 11.19 -13.29 21.52
N SER A 14 12.00 -12.25 21.30
CA SER A 14 13.26 -12.05 22.03
C SER A 14 13.07 -11.89 23.54
N GLN A 15 11.85 -11.55 23.99
CA GLN A 15 11.48 -11.42 25.40
C GLN A 15 10.87 -12.71 26.00
N GLY A 16 10.72 -13.77 25.20
CA GLY A 16 10.12 -15.04 25.61
C GLY A 16 8.93 -15.46 24.76
N GLU A 17 8.24 -16.52 25.19
CA GLU A 17 6.97 -16.93 24.58
C GLU A 17 5.87 -15.93 24.92
N MET A 18 5.18 -15.46 23.90
CA MET A 18 4.04 -14.56 24.01
C MET A 18 2.86 -15.18 23.29
N GLU A 19 1.66 -14.98 23.83
CA GLU A 19 0.41 -15.43 23.23
C GLU A 19 -0.51 -14.23 23.03
N PRO A 20 -0.44 -13.56 21.86
CA PRO A 20 -1.26 -12.40 21.57
C PRO A 20 -2.74 -12.77 21.58
N GLN A 21 -3.55 -11.93 22.21
CA GLN A 21 -4.98 -12.18 22.35
C GLN A 21 -5.75 -11.58 21.16
N PRO A 22 -6.90 -12.16 20.76
CA PRO A 22 -7.78 -11.55 19.76
C PRO A 22 -8.12 -10.09 20.10
N GLY A 23 -8.08 -9.22 19.11
CA GLY A 23 -8.25 -7.76 19.27
C GLY A 23 -6.97 -7.02 19.68
N GLN A 24 -5.90 -7.71 20.06
CA GLN A 24 -4.62 -7.07 20.38
C GLN A 24 -3.93 -6.58 19.10
N VAL A 25 -3.30 -5.40 19.21
CA VAL A 25 -2.45 -4.85 18.16
C VAL A 25 -1.00 -5.26 18.39
N ILE A 26 -0.39 -5.87 17.38
CA ILE A 26 1.01 -6.30 17.40
C ILE A 26 1.77 -5.72 16.22
N THR A 27 3.05 -5.44 16.44
CA THR A 27 3.96 -4.99 15.38
C THR A 27 4.85 -6.15 14.99
N LEU A 28 4.79 -6.55 13.72
CA LEU A 28 5.58 -7.66 13.19
C LEU A 28 6.29 -7.23 11.89
N PRO A 29 7.51 -7.73 11.67
CA PRO A 29 8.13 -7.74 10.34
C PRO A 29 7.24 -8.46 9.33
N HIS A 30 7.18 -7.95 8.09
CA HIS A 30 6.28 -8.47 7.05
C HIS A 30 6.58 -9.94 6.69
N ASP A 31 7.86 -10.31 6.58
CA ASP A 31 8.33 -11.68 6.34
C ASP A 31 7.73 -12.69 7.34
N LYS A 32 7.63 -12.30 8.62
CA LYS A 32 7.04 -13.14 9.68
C LYS A 32 5.52 -13.10 9.69
N ALA A 33 4.94 -11.98 9.23
CA ALA A 33 3.50 -11.80 9.18
C ALA A 33 2.85 -12.61 8.05
N ILE A 34 3.54 -12.87 6.93
CA ILE A 34 3.00 -13.61 5.77
C ILE A 34 2.34 -14.93 6.18
N ARG A 35 3.02 -15.73 7.00
CA ARG A 35 2.48 -17.01 7.45
C ARG A 35 1.22 -16.84 8.31
N LEU A 36 1.22 -15.87 9.22
CA LEU A 36 0.09 -15.59 10.12
C LEU A 36 -1.11 -14.98 9.37
N LEU A 37 -0.84 -14.19 8.32
CA LEU A 37 -1.84 -13.65 7.40
C LEU A 37 -2.50 -14.79 6.59
N ASN A 38 -1.70 -15.69 6.03
CA ASN A 38 -2.20 -16.85 5.28
C ASN A 38 -2.99 -17.83 6.16
N GLU A 39 -2.61 -17.96 7.43
CA GLU A 39 -3.34 -18.74 8.44
C GLU A 39 -4.59 -18.00 8.97
N GLY A 40 -4.84 -16.74 8.56
CA GLY A 40 -6.00 -15.96 9.01
C GLY A 40 -5.95 -15.50 10.47
N LYS A 41 -4.79 -15.62 11.13
CA LYS A 41 -4.62 -15.34 12.57
C LYS A 41 -4.47 -13.86 12.88
N ILE A 42 -4.02 -13.08 11.90
CA ILE A 42 -3.82 -11.64 12.02
C ILE A 42 -4.35 -10.93 10.78
N THR A 43 -4.70 -9.67 10.91
CA THR A 43 -5.05 -8.76 9.80
C THR A 43 -4.26 -7.46 9.92
N PRO A 44 -3.84 -6.82 8.82
CA PRO A 44 -3.24 -5.48 8.89
C PRO A 44 -4.24 -4.48 9.49
N ILE A 45 -3.76 -3.56 10.35
CA ILE A 45 -4.59 -2.49 10.94
C ILE A 45 -4.50 -1.20 10.13
N GLU A 46 -3.30 -0.91 9.63
CA GLU A 46 -3.10 0.24 8.76
C GLU A 46 -3.86 -0.03 7.46
N ARG A 47 -4.73 0.91 7.09
CA ARG A 47 -5.55 0.82 5.88
C ARG A 47 -4.61 0.68 4.68
N VAL A 48 -4.53 -0.57 4.24
CA VAL A 48 -3.87 -1.15 3.06
C VAL A 48 -4.02 -0.26 1.81
N ALA A 49 -5.14 0.46 1.73
CA ALA A 49 -5.35 1.50 0.75
C ALA A 49 -6.30 2.58 1.26
N TYR A 50 -6.11 3.81 0.79
CA TYR A 50 -7.08 4.88 0.99
C TYR A 50 -7.37 5.63 -0.31
N LYS A 51 -8.64 5.96 -0.52
CA LYS A 51 -9.11 6.71 -1.67
C LYS A 51 -9.05 8.20 -1.35
N VAL A 52 -8.39 8.98 -2.20
CA VAL A 52 -8.33 10.44 -2.08
C VAL A 52 -8.87 11.08 -3.35
N TYR A 53 -9.61 12.17 -3.20
CA TYR A 53 -10.00 12.99 -4.35
C TYR A 53 -8.90 14.02 -4.62
N SER A 54 -8.37 14.02 -5.83
CA SER A 54 -7.41 15.02 -6.27
C SER A 54 -8.12 16.11 -7.06
N GLU A 55 -8.18 17.33 -6.52
CA GLU A 55 -8.75 18.48 -7.23
C GLU A 55 -7.94 18.87 -8.49
N ILE A 56 -6.64 18.55 -8.48
CA ILE A 56 -5.71 18.85 -9.59
C ILE A 56 -6.05 17.97 -10.81
N LEU A 57 -6.32 16.69 -10.55
CA LEU A 57 -6.66 15.69 -11.56
C LEU A 57 -8.17 15.60 -11.78
N GLN A 58 -8.98 16.17 -10.89
CA GLN A 58 -10.44 16.00 -10.81
C GLN A 58 -10.87 14.53 -10.84
N ALA A 59 -10.08 13.69 -10.17
CA ALA A 59 -10.24 12.24 -10.18
C ALA A 59 -10.02 11.67 -8.78
N TYR A 60 -10.65 10.52 -8.52
CA TYR A 60 -10.35 9.74 -7.33
C TYR A 60 -9.13 8.85 -7.57
N LEU A 61 -8.19 8.88 -6.64
CA LEU A 61 -6.97 8.10 -6.67
C LEU A 61 -6.97 7.13 -5.50
N TRP A 62 -6.55 5.89 -5.75
CA TRP A 62 -6.25 4.96 -4.68
C TRP A 62 -4.78 5.09 -4.32
N ILE A 63 -4.49 5.28 -3.03
CA ILE A 63 -3.12 5.31 -2.52
C ILE A 63 -2.90 4.06 -1.68
N VAL A 64 -1.92 3.27 -2.08
CA VAL A 64 -1.45 2.05 -1.41
C VAL A 64 -0.06 2.26 -0.85
N ASP A 65 0.31 1.46 0.15
CA ASP A 65 1.64 1.54 0.75
C ASP A 65 2.61 0.54 0.10
N THR A 66 2.12 -0.60 -0.39
CA THR A 66 2.95 -1.66 -1.00
C THR A 66 2.38 -2.18 -2.33
N ASP A 67 3.23 -2.80 -3.15
CA ASP A 67 2.80 -3.43 -4.42
C ASP A 67 1.85 -4.62 -4.19
N GLN A 68 1.98 -5.29 -3.05
CA GLN A 68 1.08 -6.38 -2.66
C GLN A 68 -0.34 -5.87 -2.37
N ASP A 69 -0.45 -4.66 -1.85
CA ASP A 69 -1.72 -3.98 -1.61
C ASP A 69 -2.36 -3.54 -2.93
N MET A 70 -1.54 -3.10 -3.89
CA MET A 70 -1.99 -2.83 -5.27
C MET A 70 -2.61 -4.07 -5.91
N HIS A 71 -1.94 -5.23 -5.81
CA HIS A 71 -2.49 -6.50 -6.31
C HIS A 71 -3.82 -6.88 -5.64
N SER A 72 -3.93 -6.65 -4.34
CA SER A 72 -5.15 -6.93 -3.57
C SER A 72 -6.33 -6.03 -3.98
N LEU A 73 -6.07 -4.75 -4.28
CA LEU A 73 -7.09 -3.83 -4.82
C LEU A 73 -7.47 -4.19 -6.25
N ARG A 74 -6.50 -4.57 -7.10
CA ARG A 74 -6.81 -4.95 -8.48
C ARG A 74 -7.67 -6.19 -8.56
N SER A 75 -7.50 -7.14 -7.63
CA SER A 75 -8.39 -8.29 -7.51
C SER A 75 -9.85 -7.91 -7.20
N GLN A 76 -10.13 -6.66 -6.83
CA GLN A 76 -11.47 -6.13 -6.58
C GLN A 76 -12.02 -5.32 -7.78
N GLU A 77 -11.39 -5.41 -8.95
CA GLU A 77 -11.81 -4.72 -10.20
C GLU A 77 -11.96 -3.21 -10.05
N VAL A 78 -11.06 -2.59 -9.28
CA VAL A 78 -11.03 -1.14 -9.10
C VAL A 78 -10.67 -0.46 -10.42
N SER A 79 -11.60 0.29 -10.98
CA SER A 79 -11.45 1.03 -12.25
C SER A 79 -10.68 2.36 -12.12
N GLU A 80 -10.20 2.69 -10.91
CA GLU A 80 -9.56 3.96 -10.59
C GLU A 80 -8.05 3.78 -10.45
N ALA A 81 -7.28 4.80 -10.84
CA ALA A 81 -5.81 4.70 -10.82
C ALA A 81 -5.26 4.49 -9.41
N ILE A 82 -4.47 3.43 -9.25
CA ILE A 82 -3.80 3.06 -8.00
C ILE A 82 -2.39 3.62 -8.03
N TYR A 83 -1.98 4.31 -6.97
CA TYR A 83 -0.64 4.87 -6.77
C TYR A 83 -0.06 4.37 -5.48
N THR A 84 1.26 4.13 -5.45
CA THR A 84 1.96 3.90 -4.20
C THR A 84 2.27 5.22 -3.49
N ALA A 85 2.46 5.17 -2.18
CA ALA A 85 2.86 6.34 -1.39
C ALA A 85 4.16 6.97 -1.93
N ASP A 86 5.09 6.16 -2.44
CA ASP A 86 6.33 6.62 -3.06
C ASP A 86 6.08 7.35 -4.39
N GLU A 87 5.19 6.86 -5.24
CA GLU A 87 4.82 7.56 -6.48
C GLU A 87 4.17 8.91 -6.18
N ILE A 88 3.23 8.97 -5.24
CA ILE A 88 2.61 10.24 -4.81
C ILE A 88 3.67 11.20 -4.28
N ARG A 89 4.67 10.70 -3.54
CA ARG A 89 5.78 11.53 -3.06
C ARG A 89 6.63 12.09 -4.20
N LYS A 90 6.88 11.32 -5.26
CA LYS A 90 7.57 11.78 -6.48
C LYS A 90 6.72 12.80 -7.27
N LEU A 91 5.40 12.63 -7.29
CA LEU A 91 4.46 13.53 -7.95
C LEU A 91 4.26 14.84 -7.16
N LYS A 92 4.55 14.84 -5.85
CA LYS A 92 4.38 15.98 -4.96
C LYS A 92 5.42 17.08 -5.26
N GLY A 93 5.03 18.01 -6.13
CA GLY A 93 5.89 19.10 -6.61
C GLY A 93 5.97 19.20 -8.14
N GLY A 94 5.34 18.26 -8.86
CA GLY A 94 5.24 18.31 -10.32
C GLY A 94 4.24 19.35 -10.84
N GLU A 95 4.42 19.75 -12.10
CA GLU A 95 3.53 20.69 -12.78
C GLU A 95 2.18 20.03 -13.11
N LYS A 96 1.08 20.79 -12.99
CA LYS A 96 -0.30 20.29 -13.15
C LYS A 96 -0.53 19.52 -14.45
N ASP A 97 0.01 20.01 -15.57
CA ASP A 97 -0.17 19.37 -16.87
C ASP A 97 0.63 18.06 -16.99
N SER A 98 1.81 18.00 -16.35
CA SER A 98 2.59 16.77 -16.25
C SER A 98 1.88 15.71 -15.40
N LEU A 99 1.26 16.13 -14.30
CA LEU A 99 0.47 15.23 -13.44
C LEU A 99 -0.72 14.64 -14.19
N LYS A 100 -1.41 15.45 -15.01
CA LYS A 100 -2.53 14.97 -15.85
C LYS A 100 -2.08 13.96 -16.90
N ALA A 101 -0.96 14.23 -17.58
CA ALA A 101 -0.42 13.30 -18.58
C ALA A 101 -0.03 11.96 -17.95
N ILE A 102 0.62 11.99 -16.78
CA ILE A 102 0.97 10.77 -16.03
C ILE A 102 -0.29 10.02 -15.60
N HIS A 103 -1.32 10.74 -15.16
CA HIS A 103 -2.60 10.13 -14.77
C HIS A 103 -3.30 9.43 -15.92
N GLN A 104 -3.38 10.06 -17.09
CA GLN A 104 -3.97 9.45 -18.29
C GLN A 104 -3.21 8.18 -18.72
N VAL A 105 -1.88 8.19 -18.64
CA VAL A 105 -1.08 6.99 -18.92
C VAL A 105 -1.42 5.88 -17.93
N LYS A 106 -1.65 6.21 -16.66
CA LYS A 106 -1.96 5.24 -15.62
C LYS A 106 -3.37 4.67 -15.70
N GLU A 107 -4.33 5.44 -16.20
CA GLU A 107 -5.67 4.94 -16.53
C GLU A 107 -5.65 3.98 -17.73
N VAL A 108 -4.76 4.19 -18.69
CA VAL A 108 -4.63 3.31 -19.88
C VAL A 108 -3.76 2.09 -19.60
N PHE A 109 -2.70 2.26 -18.81
CA PHE A 109 -1.72 1.23 -18.48
C PHE A 109 -1.72 0.98 -16.97
N GLU A 110 -2.56 0.03 -16.55
CA GLU A 110 -2.73 -0.30 -15.13
C GLU A 110 -1.43 -0.70 -14.44
N ASP A 111 -0.50 -1.36 -15.15
CA ASP A 111 0.84 -1.79 -14.68
C ASP A 111 1.94 -0.74 -14.82
N SER A 112 1.60 0.50 -15.19
CA SER A 112 2.59 1.56 -15.29
C SER A 112 3.07 2.03 -13.91
N HIS A 113 4.37 2.31 -13.82
CA HIS A 113 5.04 2.79 -12.62
C HIS A 113 5.65 4.17 -12.87
N VAL A 114 5.54 5.07 -11.89
CA VAL A 114 6.16 6.39 -11.96
C VAL A 114 7.58 6.35 -11.39
N ASP A 115 8.56 6.49 -12.28
CA ASP A 115 9.96 6.65 -11.92
C ASP A 115 10.50 8.04 -12.21
N GLU A 116 11.34 8.53 -11.31
CA GLU A 116 12.02 9.81 -11.46
C GLU A 116 13.26 9.61 -12.34
N VAL A 117 13.21 10.12 -13.58
CA VAL A 117 14.37 10.11 -14.46
C VAL A 117 15.26 11.32 -14.12
N ILE A 118 16.24 11.11 -13.25
CA ILE A 118 17.26 12.13 -12.96
C ILE A 118 18.09 12.31 -14.24
N LYS A 119 17.90 13.42 -14.94
CA LYS A 119 18.72 13.79 -16.10
C LYS A 119 20.17 14.02 -15.62
N LYS A 120 21.05 13.04 -15.84
CA LYS A 120 22.51 13.27 -15.73
C LYS A 120 22.88 14.34 -16.78
N ARG A 121 23.08 15.58 -16.34
CA ARG A 121 23.79 16.59 -17.13
C ARG A 121 25.20 16.05 -17.37
N SER A 122 25.49 15.75 -18.63
CA SER A 122 26.84 15.43 -19.12
C SER A 122 27.56 16.73 -19.44
#